data_AF-A0A818BC77-F1
#
_entry.id   AF-A0A818BC77-F1
#
_cell.length_a   1.000
_cell.length_b   1.000
_cell.length_c   1.000
_cell.angle_alpha   90.00
_cell.angle_beta   90.00
_cell.angle_gamma   90.00
#
_symmetry.space_group_name_H-M   'P 1'
#
loop_
_entity.id
_entity.type
_entity.pdbx_description
1 polymer ?
#
loop_
_entity_poly.entity_id
_entity_poly.type
_entity_poly.pdbx_seq_one_letter_code
_entity_poly.pdbx_strand_id
1 'polypeptide(L)'
;MHIVNILLIIGFCSATLADNSCIFEHPTKGVINLSSIGLQNGEPRFRDLSTPTSSYYTYSFNPCYSFTENSCYNAAVCQISSDRKHSFTLGTQDVSTWTMDSSMAPVLTYTYGEKTVSITMICSAVAEDEFEILGEYSVNHYFMRLRSRCACWNGCSSPQPSTTTSRTSSVTTPSIYFNECHFHDSRYGTIDLSSIGSMTGTPTFKDVTSMFPNNFVWSYNPCYKFSEDSCQNVAGCQIDKTHSISYTIGLQEYAYWVNMNNTKNFVPGIVYPSLSHNRRLSVQLVCDRSLSSHHLQVLGETSVGEYVMKLTSPCACWNGCTKPKPRPFRWGFWTITGIVVIVVFLLCLMMITCLFCSKPRRSYPTIIVNEKTPIMKGAH
;
A
#
# COMPACT_ATOMS: atom_id res chain seq x y z
N MET A 1 -34.67 64.06 -32.50
CA MET A 1 -34.46 63.34 -31.22
C MET A 1 -34.15 61.89 -31.59
N HIS A 2 -32.86 61.57 -31.77
CA HIS A 2 -32.39 60.25 -32.18
C HIS A 2 -32.07 59.43 -30.94
N ILE A 3 -32.79 58.32 -30.72
CA ILE A 3 -32.47 57.34 -29.69
C ILE A 3 -31.70 56.22 -30.37
N VAL A 4 -30.41 56.15 -30.04
CA VAL A 4 -29.48 55.10 -30.46
C VAL A 4 -29.70 53.88 -29.58
N ASN A 5 -30.12 52.77 -30.19
CA ASN A 5 -30.21 51.46 -29.55
C ASN A 5 -28.80 50.84 -29.52
N ILE A 6 -28.18 50.81 -28.34
CA ILE A 6 -26.93 50.09 -28.10
C ILE A 6 -27.30 48.66 -27.74
N LEU A 7 -27.07 47.74 -28.67
CA LEU A 7 -27.20 46.30 -28.49
C LEU A 7 -25.94 45.78 -27.76
N LEU A 8 -26.05 45.57 -26.44
CA LEU A 8 -24.98 45.01 -25.62
C LEU A 8 -25.02 43.48 -25.73
N ILE A 9 -24.13 42.88 -26.51
CA ILE A 9 -23.97 41.42 -26.59
C ILE A 9 -23.17 40.98 -25.35
N ILE A 10 -23.88 40.52 -24.32
CA ILE A 10 -23.28 39.88 -23.15
C ILE A 10 -22.97 38.42 -23.53
N GLY A 11 -21.70 38.16 -23.84
CA GLY A 11 -21.18 36.80 -23.96
C GLY A 11 -21.18 36.14 -22.58
N PHE A 12 -22.20 35.32 -22.31
CA PHE A 12 -22.20 34.41 -21.18
C PHE A 12 -21.19 33.29 -21.44
N CYS A 13 -19.94 33.49 -20.99
CA CYS A 13 -19.06 32.37 -20.69
C CYS A 13 -19.67 31.67 -19.47
N SER A 14 -20.42 30.60 -19.72
CA SER A 14 -20.98 29.76 -18.65
C SER A 14 -19.82 29.00 -18.00
N ALA A 15 -19.13 29.64 -17.06
CA ALA A 15 -18.39 28.92 -16.05
C ALA A 15 -19.43 28.22 -15.16
N THR A 16 -19.73 26.97 -15.50
CA THR A 16 -20.53 26.08 -14.65
C THR A 16 -19.86 26.01 -13.28
N LEU A 17 -20.55 26.48 -12.24
CA LEU A 17 -20.13 26.32 -10.86
C LEU A 17 -19.94 24.83 -10.55
N ALA A 18 -18.69 24.38 -10.53
CA ALA A 18 -18.30 23.11 -9.91
C ALA A 18 -18.20 23.34 -8.41
N ASP A 19 -19.34 23.35 -7.71
CA ASP A 19 -19.36 23.54 -6.27
C ASP A 19 -19.23 22.18 -5.55
N ASN A 20 -18.04 21.95 -4.99
CA ASN A 20 -17.70 21.09 -3.84
C ASN A 20 -17.93 19.56 -3.88
N SER A 21 -18.14 18.93 -5.04
CA SER A 21 -18.32 17.45 -5.07
C SER A 21 -17.09 16.66 -4.58
N CYS A 22 -15.90 17.25 -4.65
CA CYS A 22 -14.64 16.52 -4.55
C CYS A 22 -13.65 17.06 -3.49
N ILE A 23 -14.14 17.99 -2.67
CA ILE A 23 -13.44 18.46 -1.48
C ILE A 23 -14.18 17.91 -0.27
N PHE A 24 -13.44 17.28 0.63
CA PHE A 24 -13.97 16.80 1.91
C PHE A 24 -13.18 17.39 3.05
N GLU A 25 -13.84 18.23 3.84
CA GLU A 25 -13.25 18.86 5.02
C GLU A 25 -13.67 18.11 6.28
N HIS A 26 -12.68 17.65 7.05
CA HIS A 26 -12.90 17.04 8.34
C HIS A 26 -12.39 17.97 9.44
N PRO A 27 -13.18 18.26 10.49
CA PRO A 27 -12.92 19.34 11.45
C PRO A 27 -11.58 19.21 12.18
N THR A 28 -11.06 17.99 12.32
CA THR A 28 -9.80 17.72 13.04
C THR A 28 -8.73 17.01 12.22
N LYS A 29 -9.04 16.51 11.02
CA LYS A 29 -8.09 15.72 10.22
C LYS A 29 -7.50 16.52 9.06
N GLY A 30 -8.23 17.50 8.54
CA GLY A 30 -7.83 18.33 7.41
C GLY A 30 -8.75 18.16 6.22
N VAL A 31 -8.21 18.43 5.03
CA VAL A 31 -8.98 18.48 3.77
C VAL A 31 -8.49 17.41 2.80
N ILE A 32 -9.39 16.61 2.26
CA ILE A 32 -9.15 15.80 1.06
C ILE A 32 -9.61 16.63 -0.13
N ASN A 33 -8.75 16.79 -1.13
CA ASN A 33 -9.07 17.51 -2.35
C ASN A 33 -8.60 16.71 -3.56
N LEU A 34 -9.53 16.26 -4.38
CA LEU A 34 -9.26 15.44 -5.56
C LEU A 34 -9.08 16.27 -6.85
N SER A 35 -9.11 17.60 -6.77
CA SER A 35 -9.13 18.47 -7.96
C SER A 35 -7.89 18.34 -8.85
N SER A 36 -6.75 17.97 -8.27
CA SER A 36 -5.48 17.81 -8.99
C SER A 36 -5.36 16.49 -9.75
N ILE A 37 -6.21 15.50 -9.46
CA ILE A 37 -6.17 14.19 -10.13
C ILE A 37 -7.24 14.04 -11.20
N GLY A 38 -8.29 14.85 -11.16
CA GLY A 38 -9.33 14.88 -12.19
C GLY A 38 -8.84 15.54 -13.47
N LEU A 39 -9.30 15.04 -14.63
CA LEU A 39 -9.02 15.65 -15.92
C LEU A 39 -10.10 16.66 -16.29
N GLN A 40 -9.69 17.88 -16.67
CA GLN A 40 -10.60 18.97 -17.08
C GLN A 40 -10.90 18.98 -18.59
N ASN A 41 -10.39 18.01 -19.33
CA ASN A 41 -10.49 17.95 -20.79
C ASN A 41 -11.75 17.22 -21.30
N GLY A 42 -12.69 16.90 -20.41
CA GLY A 42 -13.92 16.16 -20.75
C GLY A 42 -13.73 14.66 -20.93
N GLU A 43 -12.55 14.11 -20.66
CA GLU A 43 -12.26 12.67 -20.67
C GLU A 43 -12.19 12.11 -19.24
N PRO A 44 -12.47 10.81 -19.04
CA PRO A 44 -12.29 10.17 -17.74
C PRO A 44 -10.80 10.01 -17.37
N ARG A 45 -10.45 10.30 -16.11
CA ARG A 45 -9.10 10.04 -15.57
C ARG A 45 -8.78 8.55 -15.53
N PHE A 46 -9.74 7.76 -15.06
CA PHE A 46 -9.66 6.31 -14.96
C PHE A 46 -10.65 5.75 -15.95
N ARG A 47 -10.16 5.10 -17.02
CA ARG A 47 -10.99 4.75 -18.18
C ARG A 47 -11.03 3.24 -18.39
N ASP A 48 -12.22 2.73 -18.73
CA ASP A 48 -12.42 1.34 -19.16
C ASP A 48 -11.85 0.27 -18.19
N LEU A 49 -11.92 0.53 -16.89
CA LEU A 49 -11.43 -0.41 -15.88
C LEU A 49 -12.41 -1.57 -15.68
N SER A 50 -11.89 -2.79 -15.65
CA SER A 50 -12.69 -4.00 -15.45
C SER A 50 -12.66 -4.45 -13.99
N THR A 51 -13.71 -5.14 -13.54
CA THR A 51 -13.68 -5.85 -12.26
C THR A 51 -12.83 -7.11 -12.35
N PRO A 52 -12.26 -7.61 -11.25
CA PRO A 52 -11.53 -8.88 -11.24
C PRO A 52 -12.39 -10.11 -11.61
N THR A 53 -13.71 -10.04 -11.39
CA THR A 53 -14.61 -11.21 -11.44
C THR A 53 -15.59 -11.19 -12.62
N SER A 54 -15.83 -10.04 -13.25
CA SER A 54 -16.74 -9.89 -14.39
C SER A 54 -16.06 -9.19 -15.57
N SER A 55 -16.23 -9.78 -16.77
CA SER A 55 -15.74 -9.27 -18.05
C SER A 55 -16.82 -8.60 -18.90
N TYR A 56 -18.06 -8.48 -18.38
CA TYR A 56 -19.17 -7.96 -19.19
C TYR A 56 -19.27 -6.43 -19.20
N TYR A 57 -18.64 -5.75 -18.24
CA TYR A 57 -18.69 -4.30 -18.12
C TYR A 57 -17.34 -3.73 -17.74
N THR A 58 -17.04 -2.56 -18.29
CA THR A 58 -15.95 -1.68 -17.88
C THR A 58 -16.52 -0.41 -17.24
N TYR A 59 -15.68 0.27 -16.47
CA TYR A 59 -16.07 1.44 -15.69
C TYR A 59 -15.08 2.57 -15.92
N SER A 60 -15.61 3.77 -16.08
CA SER A 60 -14.85 5.00 -16.21
C SER A 60 -15.22 5.96 -15.09
N PHE A 61 -14.23 6.64 -14.52
CA PHE A 61 -14.39 7.59 -13.42
C PHE A 61 -13.51 8.83 -13.66
N ASN A 62 -14.06 10.00 -13.34
CA ASN A 62 -13.31 11.25 -13.27
C ASN A 62 -13.68 11.99 -11.98
N PRO A 63 -12.74 12.18 -11.03
CA PRO A 63 -13.03 13.00 -9.86
C PRO A 63 -13.16 14.48 -10.26
N CYS A 64 -14.02 15.22 -9.56
CA CYS A 64 -14.23 16.68 -9.67
C CYS A 64 -14.79 17.23 -10.98
N TYR A 65 -14.56 16.59 -12.12
CA TYR A 65 -14.95 17.11 -13.42
C TYR A 65 -15.81 16.08 -14.14
N SER A 66 -16.86 16.55 -14.79
CA SER A 66 -17.71 15.71 -15.62
C SER A 66 -17.01 15.32 -16.91
N PHE A 67 -17.26 14.12 -17.40
CA PHE A 67 -16.82 13.67 -18.72
C PHE A 67 -18.01 13.15 -19.55
N THR A 68 -17.80 12.97 -20.84
CA THR A 68 -18.77 12.29 -21.72
C THR A 68 -18.10 11.10 -22.39
N GLU A 69 -18.71 9.93 -22.27
CA GLU A 69 -18.24 8.70 -22.91
C GLU A 69 -19.44 7.84 -23.35
N ASN A 70 -19.51 7.50 -24.64
CA ASN A 70 -20.68 6.83 -25.23
C ASN A 70 -21.98 7.58 -24.90
N SER A 71 -22.96 6.91 -24.28
CA SER A 71 -24.23 7.53 -23.86
C SER A 71 -24.21 8.10 -22.43
N CYS A 72 -23.06 8.06 -21.74
CA CYS A 72 -22.90 8.69 -20.44
C CYS A 72 -22.53 10.18 -20.63
N TYR A 73 -23.51 11.07 -20.49
CA TYR A 73 -23.32 12.52 -20.61
C TYR A 73 -23.13 13.18 -19.25
N ASN A 74 -22.17 14.11 -19.16
CA ASN A 74 -21.85 14.84 -17.93
C ASN A 74 -21.63 13.93 -16.70
N ALA A 75 -21.09 12.74 -16.92
CA ALA A 75 -20.93 11.72 -15.91
C ALA A 75 -19.73 12.00 -15.01
N ALA A 76 -19.86 11.63 -13.74
CA ALA A 76 -18.73 11.42 -12.84
C ALA A 76 -18.27 9.95 -12.90
N VAL A 77 -19.21 9.01 -13.05
CA VAL A 77 -18.97 7.57 -13.18
C VAL A 77 -19.84 7.00 -14.29
N CYS A 78 -19.24 6.22 -15.19
CA CYS A 78 -19.93 5.55 -16.29
C CYS A 78 -19.62 4.06 -16.28
N GLN A 79 -20.61 3.22 -16.55
CA GLN A 79 -20.47 1.80 -16.81
C GLN A 79 -20.76 1.53 -18.28
N ILE A 80 -19.94 0.73 -18.94
CA ILE A 80 -20.02 0.46 -20.38
C ILE A 80 -19.97 -1.06 -20.58
N SER A 81 -20.87 -1.63 -21.37
CA SER A 81 -20.81 -3.06 -21.71
C SER A 81 -19.53 -3.36 -22.48
N SER A 82 -19.01 -4.58 -22.36
CA SER A 82 -17.75 -4.97 -23.02
C SER A 82 -17.83 -4.94 -24.56
N ASP A 83 -19.04 -5.07 -25.12
CA ASP A 83 -19.31 -4.86 -26.55
C ASP A 83 -19.56 -3.38 -26.93
N ARG A 84 -19.51 -2.48 -25.94
CA ARG A 84 -19.75 -1.03 -26.03
C ARG A 84 -21.10 -0.60 -26.60
N LYS A 85 -22.07 -1.52 -26.70
CA LYS A 85 -23.42 -1.21 -27.20
C LYS A 85 -24.31 -0.55 -26.15
N HIS A 86 -24.01 -0.76 -24.88
CA HIS A 86 -24.77 -0.24 -23.76
C HIS A 86 -23.86 0.55 -22.83
N SER A 87 -24.32 1.71 -22.38
CA SER A 87 -23.66 2.48 -21.34
C SER A 87 -24.68 3.08 -20.39
N PHE A 88 -24.29 3.13 -19.11
CA PHE A 88 -25.13 3.54 -18.01
C PHE A 88 -24.38 4.58 -17.17
N THR A 89 -24.93 5.79 -17.08
CA THR A 89 -24.45 6.78 -16.10
C THR A 89 -24.75 6.25 -14.71
N LEU A 90 -23.71 6.08 -13.89
CA LEU A 90 -23.85 5.62 -12.51
C LEU A 90 -23.86 6.78 -11.50
N GLY A 91 -23.32 7.94 -11.89
CA GLY A 91 -23.20 9.11 -11.02
C GLY A 91 -22.81 10.35 -11.80
N THR A 92 -23.21 11.52 -11.29
CA THR A 92 -22.92 12.85 -11.85
C THR A 92 -22.33 13.75 -10.77
N GLN A 93 -21.58 14.80 -11.15
CA GLN A 93 -20.85 15.63 -10.17
C GLN A 93 -21.76 16.46 -9.26
N ASP A 94 -22.99 16.76 -9.70
CA ASP A 94 -23.99 17.56 -8.99
C ASP A 94 -24.64 16.83 -7.81
N VAL A 95 -24.55 15.50 -7.75
CA VAL A 95 -25.17 14.68 -6.70
C VAL A 95 -24.13 13.79 -6.02
N SER A 96 -23.09 14.43 -5.47
CA SER A 96 -22.12 13.74 -4.63
C SER A 96 -22.30 14.07 -3.15
N THR A 97 -21.97 13.11 -2.29
CA THR A 97 -21.94 13.28 -0.84
C THR A 97 -20.71 12.60 -0.26
N TRP A 98 -20.21 13.17 0.83
CA TRP A 98 -19.11 12.60 1.60
C TRP A 98 -19.60 12.03 2.91
N THR A 99 -19.13 10.83 3.24
CA THR A 99 -19.38 10.17 4.53
C THR A 99 -18.09 9.55 5.05
N MET A 100 -18.13 9.07 6.30
CA MET A 100 -17.08 8.25 6.88
C MET A 100 -17.67 6.85 7.09
N ASP A 101 -16.98 5.82 6.63
CA ASP A 101 -17.41 4.46 6.88
C ASP A 101 -17.13 4.02 8.34
N SER A 102 -17.47 2.78 8.65
CA SER A 102 -17.21 2.17 9.97
C SER A 102 -15.71 2.11 10.34
N SER A 103 -14.81 2.17 9.37
CA SER A 103 -13.35 2.18 9.55
C SER A 103 -12.77 3.60 9.65
N MET A 104 -13.62 4.64 9.63
CA MET A 104 -13.22 6.04 9.56
C MET A 104 -12.44 6.38 8.27
N ALA A 105 -12.68 5.63 7.20
CA ALA A 105 -12.24 5.95 5.86
C ALA A 105 -13.27 6.89 5.18
N PRO A 106 -12.83 7.96 4.52
CA PRO A 106 -13.70 8.82 3.73
C PRO A 106 -14.31 8.06 2.56
N VAL A 107 -15.62 8.22 2.36
CA VAL A 107 -16.36 7.61 1.24
C VAL A 107 -17.06 8.72 0.47
N LEU A 108 -16.69 8.84 -0.81
CA LEU A 108 -17.36 9.69 -1.78
C LEU A 108 -18.46 8.88 -2.46
N THR A 109 -19.71 9.32 -2.30
CA THR A 109 -20.87 8.65 -2.88
C THR A 109 -21.47 9.50 -3.98
N TYR A 110 -21.75 8.88 -5.13
CA TYR A 110 -22.52 9.47 -6.22
C TYR A 110 -23.85 8.76 -6.37
N THR A 111 -24.92 9.48 -6.65
CA THR A 111 -26.24 8.89 -6.94
C THR A 111 -26.81 9.38 -8.26
N TYR A 112 -27.35 8.46 -9.07
CA TYR A 112 -28.02 8.79 -10.34
C TYR A 112 -29.24 7.89 -10.55
N GLY A 113 -30.45 8.45 -10.39
CA GLY A 113 -31.68 7.66 -10.33
C GLY A 113 -31.64 6.68 -9.16
N GLU A 114 -31.79 5.39 -9.44
CA GLU A 114 -31.70 4.31 -8.43
C GLU A 114 -30.26 3.82 -8.19
N LYS A 115 -29.27 4.31 -8.95
CA LYS A 115 -27.88 3.86 -8.89
C LYS A 115 -27.09 4.64 -7.86
N THR A 116 -26.30 3.93 -7.09
CA THR A 116 -25.41 4.49 -6.07
C THR A 116 -24.00 3.93 -6.27
N VAL A 117 -23.01 4.81 -6.36
CA VAL A 117 -21.59 4.45 -6.41
C VAL A 117 -20.92 4.95 -5.14
N SER A 118 -20.32 4.06 -4.37
CA SER A 118 -19.53 4.39 -3.19
C SER A 118 -18.04 4.17 -3.46
N ILE A 119 -17.27 5.26 -3.43
CA ILE A 119 -15.82 5.25 -3.66
C ILE A 119 -15.11 5.46 -2.34
N THR A 120 -14.42 4.43 -1.85
CA THR A 120 -13.64 4.52 -0.61
C THR A 120 -12.27 5.13 -0.89
N MET A 121 -11.88 6.14 -0.12
CA MET A 121 -10.58 6.78 -0.20
C MET A 121 -9.53 5.97 0.56
N ILE A 122 -8.46 5.56 -0.12
CA ILE A 122 -7.32 4.87 0.47
C ILE A 122 -6.11 5.79 0.40
N CYS A 123 -5.71 6.35 1.54
CA CYS A 123 -4.55 7.22 1.62
C CYS A 123 -3.27 6.45 1.26
N SER A 124 -2.52 6.95 0.28
CA SER A 124 -1.19 6.47 -0.06
C SER A 124 -0.25 7.64 -0.34
N ALA A 125 0.70 7.89 0.56
CA ALA A 125 1.61 9.04 0.43
C ALA A 125 2.56 8.94 -0.78
N VAL A 126 2.71 7.75 -1.38
CA VAL A 126 3.77 7.42 -2.34
C VAL A 126 3.30 6.68 -3.58
N ALA A 127 2.07 6.17 -3.59
CA ALA A 127 1.56 5.49 -4.77
C ALA A 127 1.11 6.52 -5.81
N GLU A 128 1.23 6.13 -7.07
CA GLU A 128 0.46 6.76 -8.14
C GLU A 128 -1.04 6.58 -7.89
N ASP A 129 -1.84 7.42 -8.54
CA ASP A 129 -3.30 7.32 -8.41
C ASP A 129 -3.78 6.01 -9.04
N GLU A 130 -4.31 5.12 -8.21
CA GLU A 130 -4.84 3.82 -8.61
C GLU A 130 -6.33 3.78 -8.29
N PHE A 131 -7.12 3.33 -9.26
CA PHE A 131 -8.56 3.20 -9.12
C PHE A 131 -8.97 1.75 -9.34
N GLU A 132 -9.68 1.19 -8.37
CA GLU A 132 -10.06 -0.20 -8.34
C GLU A 132 -11.60 -0.32 -8.35
N ILE A 133 -12.11 -1.18 -9.23
CA ILE A 133 -13.53 -1.49 -9.31
C ILE A 133 -13.80 -2.80 -8.58
N LEU A 134 -14.51 -2.72 -7.45
CA LEU A 134 -14.93 -3.91 -6.69
C LEU A 134 -16.19 -4.55 -7.30
N GLY A 135 -16.99 -3.75 -8.02
CA GLY A 135 -18.15 -4.18 -8.77
C GLY A 135 -19.47 -3.83 -8.10
N GLU A 136 -20.54 -4.47 -8.56
CA GLU A 136 -21.90 -4.30 -8.04
C GLU A 136 -22.15 -5.32 -6.92
N TYR A 137 -22.38 -4.83 -5.70
CA TYR A 137 -22.58 -5.69 -4.52
C TYR A 137 -24.04 -6.10 -4.35
N SER A 138 -24.95 -5.14 -4.54
CA SER A 138 -26.39 -5.35 -4.61
C SER A 138 -26.91 -4.58 -5.80
N VAL A 139 -28.13 -4.91 -6.24
CA VAL A 139 -28.74 -4.27 -7.42
C VAL A 139 -28.64 -2.75 -7.30
N ASN A 140 -28.06 -2.12 -8.32
CA ASN A 140 -27.79 -0.70 -8.44
C ASN A 140 -26.81 -0.09 -7.41
N HIS A 141 -26.03 -0.89 -6.66
CA HIS A 141 -25.04 -0.40 -5.69
C HIS A 141 -23.62 -0.87 -6.04
N TYR A 142 -22.77 0.08 -6.41
CA TYR A 142 -21.43 -0.15 -6.92
C TYR A 142 -20.39 0.31 -5.91
N PHE A 143 -19.35 -0.50 -5.73
CA PHE A 143 -18.25 -0.22 -4.82
C PHE A 143 -16.95 -0.07 -5.59
N MET A 144 -16.22 0.99 -5.27
CA MET A 144 -14.95 1.33 -5.90
C MET A 144 -13.97 1.83 -4.84
N ARG A 145 -12.68 1.85 -5.17
CA ARG A 145 -11.63 2.39 -4.30
C ARG A 145 -10.72 3.30 -5.09
N LEU A 146 -10.37 4.42 -4.48
CA LEU A 146 -9.36 5.34 -5.00
C LEU A 146 -8.18 5.34 -4.02
N ARG A 147 -7.06 4.76 -4.45
CA ARG A 147 -5.78 4.85 -3.74
C ARG A 147 -4.98 6.01 -4.34
N SER A 148 -4.73 7.03 -3.55
CA SER A 148 -4.03 8.23 -4.03
C SER A 148 -3.39 8.98 -2.86
N ARG A 149 -2.38 9.80 -3.17
CA ARG A 149 -1.90 10.83 -2.25
C ARG A 149 -3.00 11.83 -1.94
N CYS A 150 -3.85 12.17 -2.90
CA CYS A 150 -4.95 13.11 -2.71
C CYS A 150 -6.08 12.54 -1.85
N ALA A 151 -6.15 11.22 -1.69
CA ALA A 151 -7.04 10.55 -0.74
C ALA A 151 -6.54 10.66 0.72
N CYS A 152 -5.33 11.17 0.96
CA CYS A 152 -4.84 11.51 2.29
C CYS A 152 -5.32 12.91 2.71
N TRP A 153 -5.54 13.09 4.02
CA TRP A 153 -5.78 14.41 4.59
C TRP A 153 -4.64 15.37 4.30
N ASN A 154 -4.97 16.49 3.66
CA ASN A 154 -4.06 17.52 3.16
C ASN A 154 -3.01 17.01 2.16
N GLY A 155 -3.21 15.81 1.60
CA GLY A 155 -2.19 15.13 0.79
C GLY A 155 -1.83 15.88 -0.48
N CYS A 156 -2.82 16.56 -1.08
CA CYS A 156 -2.66 17.36 -2.30
C CYS A 156 -2.80 18.87 -2.08
N SER A 157 -2.94 19.31 -0.83
CA SER A 157 -3.01 20.75 -0.49
C SER A 157 -1.65 21.41 -0.34
N SER A 158 -0.55 20.63 -0.35
CA SER A 158 0.80 21.19 -0.26
C SER A 158 1.35 21.48 -1.65
N PRO A 159 1.77 22.73 -1.97
CA PRO A 159 2.55 22.99 -3.17
C PRO A 159 3.79 22.09 -3.12
N GLN A 160 3.89 21.17 -4.08
CA GLN A 160 5.04 20.31 -4.22
C GLN A 160 6.23 21.22 -4.53
N PRO A 161 7.31 21.24 -3.74
CA PRO A 161 8.51 21.96 -4.14
C PRO A 161 8.99 21.33 -5.46
N SER A 162 8.90 22.11 -6.52
CA SER A 162 9.23 21.72 -7.89
C SER A 162 10.73 21.41 -8.01
N THR A 163 11.17 20.23 -7.59
CA THR A 163 12.52 19.76 -7.89
C THR A 163 12.54 19.17 -9.29
N THR A 164 12.61 20.07 -10.28
CA THR A 164 13.06 19.76 -11.63
C THR A 164 14.53 19.40 -11.56
N THR A 165 14.85 18.13 -11.38
CA THR A 165 16.17 17.59 -11.73
C THR A 165 15.97 16.21 -12.31
N SER A 166 15.81 16.17 -13.63
CA SER A 166 15.95 14.97 -14.44
C SER A 166 17.38 14.45 -14.29
N ARG A 167 17.57 13.43 -13.44
CA ARG A 167 18.79 12.64 -13.45
C ARG A 167 18.39 11.17 -13.52
N THR A 168 18.59 10.61 -14.70
CA THR A 168 18.60 9.19 -15.00
C THR A 168 19.43 8.48 -13.92
N SER A 169 18.76 7.77 -13.03
CA SER A 169 19.37 6.91 -12.01
C SER A 169 18.58 5.62 -12.00
N SER A 170 19.30 4.53 -12.21
CA SER A 170 18.83 3.16 -12.22
C SER A 170 17.89 2.89 -11.04
N VAL A 171 16.62 2.60 -11.38
CA VAL A 171 15.54 2.28 -10.47
C VAL A 171 15.89 0.99 -9.72
N THR A 172 16.47 1.13 -8.54
CA THR A 172 16.26 0.16 -7.48
C THR A 172 15.08 0.69 -6.69
N THR A 173 13.91 0.12 -6.96
CA THR A 173 12.64 0.49 -6.35
C THR A 173 12.79 0.53 -4.83
N PRO A 174 12.65 1.69 -4.17
CA PRO A 174 12.55 1.73 -2.72
C PRO A 174 11.20 1.09 -2.37
N SER A 175 11.22 -0.07 -1.71
CA SER A 175 10.01 -0.64 -1.10
C SER A 175 9.62 0.24 0.09
N ILE A 176 8.74 1.21 -0.17
CA ILE A 176 8.21 2.07 0.88
C ILE A 176 7.21 1.24 1.70
N TYR A 177 7.68 0.86 2.87
CA TYR A 177 7.06 -0.03 3.84
C TYR A 177 5.92 0.71 4.56
N PHE A 178 4.71 0.65 4.02
CA PHE A 178 3.51 0.78 4.86
C PHE A 178 3.54 -0.41 5.81
N ASN A 179 3.97 -0.15 7.03
CA ASN A 179 4.16 -1.21 8.00
C ASN A 179 2.81 -1.49 8.67
N GLU A 180 1.88 -2.08 7.92
CA GLU A 180 0.50 -2.43 8.30
C GLU A 180 0.41 -3.22 9.62
N CYS A 181 1.55 -3.67 10.13
CA CYS A 181 1.68 -4.40 11.39
C CYS A 181 2.00 -3.59 12.63
N HIS A 182 2.11 -2.28 12.49
CA HIS A 182 2.39 -1.38 13.60
C HIS A 182 1.19 -0.49 13.83
N PHE A 183 0.56 -0.61 14.99
CA PHE A 183 -0.48 0.32 15.43
C PHE A 183 0.07 1.21 16.54
N HIS A 184 0.08 2.52 16.32
CA HIS A 184 0.54 3.48 17.31
C HIS A 184 -0.63 4.32 17.83
N ASP A 185 -0.83 4.30 19.14
CA ASP A 185 -1.70 5.22 19.87
C ASP A 185 -0.85 6.04 20.85
N SER A 186 -1.03 7.36 20.83
CA SER A 186 -0.23 8.28 21.64
C SER A 186 -0.41 8.11 23.15
N ARG A 187 -1.52 7.52 23.59
CA ARG A 187 -1.85 7.30 25.01
C ARG A 187 -1.42 5.91 25.46
N TYR A 188 -1.60 4.90 24.62
CA TYR A 188 -1.38 3.52 25.01
C TYR A 188 -0.02 2.95 24.58
N GLY A 189 0.56 3.45 23.49
CA GLY A 189 1.84 3.00 22.94
C GLY A 189 1.70 2.31 21.58
N THR A 190 2.57 1.33 21.31
CA THR A 190 2.61 0.66 20.00
C THR A 190 2.32 -0.83 20.12
N ILE A 191 1.42 -1.34 19.28
CA ILE A 191 1.29 -2.79 19.00
C ILE A 191 2.12 -3.08 17.76
N ASP A 192 2.99 -4.08 17.85
CA ASP A 192 3.89 -4.49 16.77
C ASP A 192 3.79 -6.01 16.58
N LEU A 193 3.16 -6.43 15.48
CA LEU A 193 2.99 -7.85 15.15
C LEU A 193 4.11 -8.40 14.25
N SER A 194 5.07 -7.57 13.83
CA SER A 194 6.13 -7.97 12.88
C SER A 194 7.01 -9.12 13.40
N SER A 195 7.07 -9.29 14.73
CA SER A 195 7.82 -10.38 15.36
C SER A 195 7.10 -11.73 15.36
N ILE A 196 5.79 -11.76 15.12
CA ILE A 196 4.99 -12.99 15.05
C ILE A 196 5.00 -13.55 13.62
N GLY A 197 4.95 -12.67 12.64
CA GLY A 197 4.86 -13.04 11.24
C GLY A 197 6.10 -13.75 10.71
N SER A 198 5.89 -14.76 9.87
CA SER A 198 6.97 -15.46 9.18
C SER A 198 7.34 -14.75 7.87
N MET A 199 8.62 -14.45 7.69
CA MET A 199 9.15 -13.84 6.46
C MET A 199 9.52 -14.86 5.38
N THR A 200 9.33 -16.16 5.63
CA THR A 200 9.78 -17.24 4.73
C THR A 200 8.81 -17.53 3.58
N GLY A 201 7.73 -16.76 3.45
CA GLY A 201 6.66 -17.02 2.49
C GLY A 201 5.74 -18.18 2.87
N THR A 202 5.84 -18.68 4.10
CA THR A 202 4.95 -19.70 4.69
C THR A 202 4.15 -19.10 5.84
N PRO A 203 2.94 -19.60 6.14
CA PRO A 203 2.14 -19.04 7.23
C PRO A 203 2.75 -19.36 8.60
N THR A 204 2.74 -18.39 9.53
CA THR A 204 3.09 -18.64 10.94
C THR A 204 2.10 -19.62 11.58
N PHE A 205 0.81 -19.43 11.33
CA PHE A 205 -0.25 -20.29 11.84
C PHE A 205 -0.78 -21.11 10.67
N LYS A 206 -0.34 -22.35 10.55
CA LYS A 206 -0.68 -23.25 9.43
C LYS A 206 -1.76 -24.25 9.83
N ASP A 207 -2.70 -24.51 8.92
CA ASP A 207 -3.70 -25.58 9.03
C ASP A 207 -4.48 -25.59 10.37
N VAL A 208 -4.77 -24.40 10.91
CA VAL A 208 -5.48 -24.25 12.17
C VAL A 208 -6.94 -24.62 11.97
N THR A 209 -7.48 -25.48 12.82
CA THR A 209 -8.90 -25.88 12.77
C THR A 209 -9.78 -24.85 13.46
N SER A 210 -11.02 -24.69 12.98
CA SER A 210 -11.99 -23.82 13.63
C SER A 210 -12.56 -24.42 14.92
N MET A 211 -13.04 -23.55 15.80
CA MET A 211 -13.76 -23.95 17.02
C MET A 211 -15.03 -24.76 16.72
N PHE A 212 -15.67 -24.51 15.59
CA PHE A 212 -16.84 -25.28 15.14
C PHE A 212 -16.41 -26.37 14.15
N PRO A 213 -16.93 -27.61 14.26
CA PRO A 213 -16.57 -28.68 13.34
C PRO A 213 -16.96 -28.36 11.90
N ASN A 214 -16.01 -28.49 10.97
CA ASN A 214 -16.26 -28.45 9.52
C ASN A 214 -15.11 -29.16 8.77
N ASN A 215 -15.15 -29.08 7.44
CA ASN A 215 -14.20 -29.73 6.55
C ASN A 215 -13.08 -28.81 6.07
N PHE A 216 -12.81 -27.71 6.78
CA PHE A 216 -11.77 -26.75 6.41
C PHE A 216 -10.71 -26.61 7.50
N VAL A 217 -9.56 -26.10 7.09
CA VAL A 217 -8.46 -25.59 7.90
C VAL A 217 -8.08 -24.19 7.42
N TRP A 218 -7.45 -23.41 8.27
CA TRP A 218 -7.11 -22.03 7.99
C TRP A 218 -5.64 -21.75 8.28
N SER A 219 -5.01 -21.07 7.34
CA SER A 219 -3.66 -20.56 7.47
C SER A 219 -3.67 -19.04 7.55
N TYR A 220 -2.85 -18.47 8.44
CA TYR A 220 -2.74 -17.03 8.65
C TYR A 220 -1.29 -16.64 8.92
N ASN A 221 -0.87 -15.54 8.31
CA ASN A 221 0.43 -14.93 8.55
C ASN A 221 0.26 -13.43 8.79
N PRO A 222 0.46 -12.94 10.03
CA PRO A 222 0.46 -11.50 10.24
C PRO A 222 1.67 -10.89 9.51
N CYS A 223 1.49 -9.72 8.89
CA CYS A 223 2.56 -8.83 8.40
C CYS A 223 3.29 -9.22 7.13
N TYR A 224 3.25 -10.48 6.76
CA TYR A 224 4.01 -10.99 5.64
C TYR A 224 3.13 -11.86 4.77
N LYS A 225 3.21 -11.63 3.47
CA LYS A 225 2.52 -12.44 2.47
C LYS A 225 3.04 -13.86 2.51
N PHE A 226 2.15 -14.83 2.33
CA PHE A 226 2.53 -16.22 2.11
C PHE A 226 1.77 -16.81 0.92
N SER A 227 2.27 -17.95 0.44
CA SER A 227 1.58 -18.74 -0.58
C SER A 227 1.41 -20.17 -0.08
N GLU A 228 0.23 -20.74 -0.32
CA GLU A 228 -0.13 -22.10 0.07
C GLU A 228 -1.25 -22.60 -0.84
N ASP A 229 -1.06 -23.78 -1.45
CA ASP A 229 -1.98 -24.34 -2.46
C ASP A 229 -2.34 -23.29 -3.53
N SER A 230 -3.64 -23.01 -3.74
CA SER A 230 -4.07 -22.00 -4.73
C SER A 230 -4.04 -20.56 -4.19
N CYS A 231 -3.86 -20.37 -2.88
CA CYS A 231 -3.74 -19.04 -2.28
C CYS A 231 -2.33 -18.49 -2.53
N GLN A 232 -2.23 -17.38 -3.27
CA GLN A 232 -0.95 -16.76 -3.61
C GLN A 232 -0.84 -15.36 -3.03
N ASN A 233 0.28 -15.05 -2.38
CA ASN A 233 0.58 -13.73 -1.82
C ASN A 233 -0.48 -13.19 -0.84
N VAL A 234 -1.05 -14.07 0.00
CA VAL A 234 -2.17 -13.76 0.88
C VAL A 234 -1.73 -13.49 2.32
N ALA A 235 -2.61 -12.87 3.11
CA ALA A 235 -2.49 -12.82 4.58
C ALA A 235 -3.24 -13.97 5.27
N GLY A 236 -4.27 -14.52 4.62
CA GLY A 236 -5.00 -15.68 5.10
C GLY A 236 -5.53 -16.56 3.97
N CYS A 237 -5.53 -17.86 4.19
CA CYS A 237 -6.04 -18.89 3.28
C CYS A 237 -6.97 -19.84 4.05
N GLN A 238 -8.08 -20.23 3.42
CA GLN A 238 -8.94 -21.32 3.87
C GLN A 238 -8.77 -22.49 2.89
N ILE A 239 -8.54 -23.69 3.40
CA ILE A 239 -8.25 -24.88 2.61
C ILE A 239 -9.16 -25.99 3.10
N ASP A 240 -9.80 -26.74 2.22
CA ASP A 240 -10.54 -27.92 2.66
C ASP A 240 -9.57 -29.01 3.14
N LYS A 241 -10.02 -29.90 4.02
CA LYS A 241 -9.15 -30.93 4.64
C LYS A 241 -8.57 -31.93 3.64
N THR A 242 -9.11 -31.99 2.41
CA THR A 242 -8.58 -32.82 1.34
C THR A 242 -7.61 -32.08 0.42
N HIS A 243 -7.39 -30.77 0.66
CA HIS A 243 -6.58 -29.87 -0.16
C HIS A 243 -7.01 -29.82 -1.63
N SER A 244 -8.29 -30.12 -1.89
CA SER A 244 -8.90 -30.07 -3.22
C SER A 244 -9.40 -28.66 -3.60
N ILE A 245 -9.73 -27.83 -2.61
CA ILE A 245 -10.30 -26.51 -2.76
C ILE A 245 -9.65 -25.56 -1.75
N SER A 246 -9.23 -24.40 -2.23
CA SER A 246 -8.73 -23.32 -1.38
C SER A 246 -9.33 -21.97 -1.76
N TYR A 247 -9.37 -21.08 -0.77
CA TYR A 247 -9.99 -19.77 -0.86
C TYR A 247 -9.08 -18.70 -0.25
N THR A 248 -8.78 -17.67 -1.02
CA THR A 248 -8.14 -16.45 -0.52
C THR A 248 -9.13 -15.65 0.32
N ILE A 249 -8.88 -15.61 1.63
CA ILE A 249 -9.79 -14.98 2.61
C ILE A 249 -9.32 -13.59 3.07
N GLY A 250 -8.08 -13.22 2.79
CA GLY A 250 -7.58 -11.87 3.04
C GLY A 250 -6.20 -11.64 2.44
N LEU A 251 -5.97 -10.42 1.94
CA LEU A 251 -4.71 -10.00 1.33
C LEU A 251 -3.97 -9.04 2.24
N GLN A 252 -2.64 -9.16 2.27
CA GLN A 252 -1.80 -8.40 3.19
C GLN A 252 -1.83 -6.91 2.83
N GLU A 253 -1.69 -6.57 1.55
CA GLU A 253 -1.65 -5.20 1.00
C GLU A 253 -2.90 -4.34 1.24
N TYR A 254 -3.97 -4.95 1.73
CA TYR A 254 -5.22 -4.26 2.08
C TYR A 254 -5.48 -4.27 3.57
N ALA A 255 -4.49 -4.65 4.39
CA ALA A 255 -4.65 -4.70 5.84
C ALA A 255 -4.89 -3.31 6.43
N TYR A 256 -5.86 -3.19 7.33
CA TYR A 256 -6.10 -1.98 8.10
C TYR A 256 -6.54 -2.28 9.52
N TRP A 257 -6.25 -1.34 10.43
CA TRP A 257 -6.58 -1.44 11.85
C TRP A 257 -8.00 -0.96 12.13
N VAL A 258 -8.71 -1.68 13.00
CA VAL A 258 -10.07 -1.35 13.44
C VAL A 258 -10.22 -1.48 14.95
N ASN A 259 -11.24 -0.80 15.48
CA ASN A 259 -11.75 -1.06 16.82
C ASN A 259 -12.89 -2.09 16.74
N MET A 260 -12.62 -3.35 17.06
CA MET A 260 -13.53 -4.47 16.80
C MET A 260 -14.88 -4.38 17.53
N ASN A 261 -14.99 -3.60 18.61
CA ASN A 261 -16.24 -3.51 19.38
C ASN A 261 -17.01 -2.21 19.16
N ASN A 262 -16.52 -1.28 18.34
CA ASN A 262 -17.13 0.04 18.13
C ASN A 262 -17.46 0.81 19.43
N THR A 263 -16.82 0.48 20.55
CA THR A 263 -17.03 1.15 21.84
C THR A 263 -15.85 2.06 22.18
N LYS A 264 -16.00 2.87 23.25
CA LYS A 264 -14.88 3.64 23.81
C LYS A 264 -13.74 2.75 24.32
N ASN A 265 -14.03 1.50 24.66
CA ASN A 265 -13.02 0.52 25.08
C ASN A 265 -12.38 -0.08 23.84
N PHE A 266 -11.27 0.48 23.40
CA PHE A 266 -10.62 0.06 22.16
C PHE A 266 -10.16 -1.40 22.22
N VAL A 267 -10.77 -2.26 21.41
CA VAL A 267 -10.33 -3.65 21.19
C VAL A 267 -9.66 -3.69 19.82
N PRO A 268 -8.30 -3.71 19.77
CA PRO A 268 -7.60 -3.69 18.51
C PRO A 268 -7.94 -4.91 17.67
N GLY A 269 -8.13 -4.69 16.38
CA GLY A 269 -8.16 -5.75 15.39
C GLY A 269 -7.58 -5.29 14.07
N ILE A 270 -7.28 -6.27 13.22
CA ILE A 270 -6.81 -6.03 11.86
C ILE A 270 -7.79 -6.71 10.91
N VAL A 271 -8.14 -6.01 9.84
CA VAL A 271 -9.01 -6.52 8.78
C VAL A 271 -8.20 -6.63 7.50
N TYR A 272 -8.36 -7.76 6.81
CA TYR A 272 -7.73 -8.11 5.55
C TYR A 272 -8.82 -8.39 4.50
N PRO A 273 -9.20 -7.40 3.69
CA PRO A 273 -10.06 -7.62 2.53
C PRO A 273 -9.40 -8.56 1.51
N SER A 274 -10.23 -9.36 0.84
CA SER A 274 -9.88 -10.12 -0.36
C SER A 274 -10.53 -9.45 -1.58
N LEU A 275 -9.92 -9.59 -2.76
CA LEU A 275 -10.52 -9.15 -4.02
C LEU A 275 -11.60 -10.11 -4.54
N SER A 276 -11.62 -11.33 -4.00
CA SER A 276 -12.52 -12.37 -4.46
C SER A 276 -13.76 -12.46 -3.58
N HIS A 277 -14.94 -12.50 -4.21
CA HIS A 277 -16.22 -12.89 -3.59
C HIS A 277 -16.58 -12.16 -2.29
N ASN A 278 -16.22 -10.87 -2.16
CA ASN A 278 -16.46 -10.07 -0.95
C ASN A 278 -15.91 -10.72 0.33
N ARG A 279 -14.84 -11.52 0.23
CA ARG A 279 -14.25 -12.17 1.39
C ARG A 279 -13.48 -11.17 2.23
N ARG A 280 -13.57 -11.31 3.54
CA ARG A 280 -12.90 -10.45 4.51
C ARG A 280 -12.48 -11.26 5.72
N LEU A 281 -11.19 -11.22 6.03
CA LEU A 281 -10.63 -11.79 7.24
C LEU A 281 -10.51 -10.71 8.32
N SER A 282 -11.17 -10.92 9.46
CA SER A 282 -11.12 -10.07 10.64
C SER A 282 -10.35 -10.78 11.75
N VAL A 283 -9.27 -10.19 12.22
CA VAL A 283 -8.43 -10.76 13.29
C VAL A 283 -8.53 -9.88 14.53
N GLN A 284 -9.23 -10.37 15.55
CA GLN A 284 -9.29 -9.73 16.86
C GLN A 284 -8.00 -9.98 17.63
N LEU A 285 -7.40 -8.92 18.16
CA LEU A 285 -6.20 -9.04 18.99
C LEU A 285 -6.58 -9.09 20.48
N VAL A 286 -6.06 -10.10 21.17
CA VAL A 286 -6.23 -10.25 22.62
C VAL A 286 -4.87 -10.20 23.29
N CYS A 287 -4.69 -9.16 24.10
CA CYS A 287 -3.49 -8.96 24.89
C CYS A 287 -3.44 -9.96 26.04
N ASP A 288 -2.39 -10.78 26.08
CA ASP A 288 -2.04 -11.60 27.23
C ASP A 288 -0.51 -11.64 27.40
N ARG A 289 -0.01 -10.92 28.41
CA ARG A 289 1.43 -10.83 28.71
C ARG A 289 1.99 -12.07 29.41
N SER A 290 1.12 -12.94 29.92
CA SER A 290 1.54 -14.13 30.66
C SER A 290 1.93 -15.30 29.74
N LEU A 291 1.53 -15.23 28.46
CA LEU A 291 1.83 -16.28 27.50
C LEU A 291 3.29 -16.22 27.04
N SER A 292 3.93 -17.38 27.04
CA SER A 292 5.25 -17.58 26.44
C SER A 292 5.21 -17.76 24.93
N SER A 293 4.02 -17.96 24.35
CA SER A 293 3.80 -18.21 22.92
C SER A 293 2.55 -17.52 22.41
N HIS A 294 2.38 -17.48 21.09
CA HIS A 294 1.22 -16.89 20.43
C HIS A 294 0.19 -17.96 20.12
N HIS A 295 -1.09 -17.67 20.31
CA HIS A 295 -2.18 -18.61 20.07
C HIS A 295 -3.20 -18.01 19.11
N LEU A 296 -3.42 -18.67 17.98
CA LEU A 296 -4.48 -18.33 17.04
C LEU A 296 -5.67 -19.26 17.25
N GLN A 297 -6.84 -18.67 17.48
CA GLN A 297 -8.11 -19.37 17.49
C GLN A 297 -8.91 -18.95 16.27
N VAL A 298 -9.38 -19.92 15.49
CA VAL A 298 -10.18 -19.68 14.30
C VAL A 298 -11.65 -19.87 14.67
N LEU A 299 -12.46 -18.83 14.52
CA LEU A 299 -13.91 -18.95 14.67
C LEU A 299 -14.54 -19.50 13.39
N GLY A 300 -13.87 -19.31 12.25
CA GLY A 300 -14.29 -19.78 10.94
C GLY A 300 -15.05 -18.69 10.19
N GLU A 301 -15.92 -19.11 9.28
CA GLU A 301 -16.81 -18.24 8.53
C GLU A 301 -18.07 -17.94 9.35
N THR A 302 -18.23 -16.72 9.83
CA THR A 302 -19.37 -16.31 10.69
C THR A 302 -20.59 -15.89 9.89
N SER A 303 -20.37 -15.42 8.67
CA SER A 303 -21.37 -15.21 7.62
C SER A 303 -20.71 -15.37 6.28
N VAL A 304 -21.48 -15.49 5.19
CA VAL A 304 -20.93 -15.72 3.84
C VAL A 304 -19.87 -14.67 3.51
N GLY A 305 -18.62 -15.11 3.33
CA GLY A 305 -17.46 -14.27 3.05
C GLY A 305 -16.83 -13.57 4.26
N GLU A 306 -17.36 -13.69 5.47
CA GLU A 306 -16.76 -13.10 6.68
C GLU A 306 -16.06 -14.15 7.52
N TYR A 307 -14.74 -14.01 7.63
CA TYR A 307 -13.89 -14.92 8.39
C TYR A 307 -13.40 -14.21 9.64
N VAL A 308 -13.52 -14.86 10.79
CA VAL A 308 -13.10 -14.29 12.06
C VAL A 308 -12.06 -15.17 12.73
N MET A 309 -10.98 -14.54 13.17
CA MET A 309 -9.92 -15.16 13.97
C MET A 309 -9.65 -14.32 15.21
N LYS A 310 -9.12 -14.98 16.24
CA LYS A 310 -8.72 -14.37 17.50
C LYS A 310 -7.26 -14.71 17.77
N LEU A 311 -6.39 -13.71 17.72
CA LEU A 311 -4.97 -13.84 18.02
C LEU A 311 -4.70 -13.40 19.46
N THR A 312 -4.41 -14.36 20.33
CA THR A 312 -4.02 -14.10 21.73
C THR A 312 -2.50 -14.13 21.83
N SER A 313 -1.89 -13.02 22.27
CA SER A 313 -0.44 -12.85 22.20
C SER A 313 0.06 -11.77 23.17
N PRO A 314 1.30 -11.90 23.69
CA PRO A 314 1.96 -10.78 24.34
C PRO A 314 2.15 -9.60 23.37
N CYS A 315 2.35 -9.82 22.07
CA CYS A 315 2.53 -8.73 21.10
C CYS A 315 1.25 -7.99 20.77
N ALA A 316 0.09 -8.58 21.04
CA ALA A 316 -1.21 -7.89 20.94
C ALA A 316 -1.37 -6.84 22.05
N CYS A 317 -0.50 -6.86 23.07
CA CYS A 317 -0.43 -5.83 24.08
C CYS A 317 0.33 -4.61 23.58
N TRP A 318 -0.09 -3.44 24.06
CA TRP A 318 0.69 -2.21 23.94
C TRP A 318 2.11 -2.42 24.46
N ASN A 319 3.09 -2.15 23.60
CA ASN A 319 4.52 -2.33 23.81
C ASN A 319 4.91 -3.75 24.24
N GLY A 320 4.11 -4.76 23.90
CA GLY A 320 4.29 -6.11 24.39
C GLY A 320 5.44 -6.88 23.73
N CYS A 321 5.67 -6.66 22.44
CA CYS A 321 6.77 -7.27 21.68
C CYS A 321 7.76 -6.25 21.15
N THR A 322 8.02 -5.18 21.92
CA THR A 322 9.11 -4.28 21.59
C THR A 322 10.36 -5.12 21.39
N LYS A 323 10.91 -5.10 20.15
CA LYS A 323 12.21 -5.69 19.85
C LYS A 323 13.13 -5.24 20.99
N PRO A 324 13.83 -6.17 21.67
CA PRO A 324 14.69 -5.78 22.78
C PRO A 324 15.55 -4.65 22.27
N LYS A 325 15.37 -3.46 22.86
CA LYS A 325 16.06 -2.24 22.43
C LYS A 325 17.52 -2.67 22.30
N PRO A 326 18.12 -2.60 21.10
CA PRO A 326 19.42 -3.21 20.85
C PRO A 326 20.30 -2.74 21.99
N ARG A 327 20.67 -3.66 22.88
CA ARG A 327 21.49 -3.28 24.03
C ARG A 327 22.69 -2.62 23.37
N PRO A 328 23.04 -1.38 23.75
CA PRO A 328 24.14 -0.67 23.11
C PRO A 328 25.28 -1.67 23.03
N PHE A 329 25.68 -2.01 21.80
CA PHE A 329 26.55 -3.15 21.51
C PHE A 329 27.79 -2.97 22.37
N ARG A 330 27.80 -3.63 23.52
CA ARG A 330 28.91 -3.60 24.46
C ARG A 330 29.93 -4.46 23.75
N TRP A 331 30.80 -3.83 22.97
CA TRP A 331 32.01 -4.45 22.49
C TRP A 331 32.61 -5.16 23.69
N GLY A 332 32.45 -6.47 23.76
CA GLY A 332 33.03 -7.26 24.84
C GLY A 332 34.51 -6.93 24.79
N PHE A 333 35.12 -6.62 25.93
CA PHE A 333 36.52 -6.19 26.03
C PHE A 333 37.46 -7.08 25.19
N TRP A 334 37.10 -8.36 25.04
CA TRP A 334 37.68 -9.41 24.19
C TRP A 334 37.74 -9.11 22.69
N THR A 335 36.74 -8.44 22.10
CA THR A 335 36.72 -8.09 20.67
C THR A 335 37.72 -6.98 20.34
N ILE A 336 37.86 -5.99 21.25
CA ILE A 336 38.86 -4.94 21.11
C ILE A 336 40.26 -5.54 21.31
N THR A 337 40.46 -6.42 22.29
CA THR A 337 41.74 -7.10 22.48
C THR A 337 42.11 -7.99 21.30
N GLY A 338 41.15 -8.73 20.73
CA GLY A 338 41.37 -9.54 19.53
C GLY A 338 41.82 -8.71 18.32
N ILE A 339 41.15 -7.58 18.05
CA ILE A 339 41.53 -6.68 16.95
C ILE A 339 42.92 -6.09 17.19
N VAL A 340 43.25 -5.65 18.41
CA VAL A 340 44.58 -5.12 18.73
C VAL A 340 45.67 -6.18 18.54
N VAL A 341 45.45 -7.41 18.99
CA VAL A 341 46.41 -8.52 18.82
C VAL A 341 46.62 -8.84 17.34
N ILE A 342 45.56 -8.87 16.52
CA ILE A 342 45.67 -9.10 15.07
C ILE A 342 46.46 -7.98 14.40
N VAL A 343 46.18 -6.72 14.73
CA VAL A 343 46.90 -5.57 14.17
C VAL A 343 48.38 -5.62 14.54
N VAL A 344 48.71 -5.89 15.81
CA VAL A 344 50.11 -6.03 16.26
C VAL A 344 50.79 -7.20 15.54
N PHE A 345 50.12 -8.34 15.41
CA PHE A 345 50.67 -9.50 14.70
C PHE A 345 50.96 -9.21 13.22
N LEU A 346 50.05 -8.52 12.53
CA LEU A 346 50.24 -8.11 11.13
C LEU A 346 51.38 -7.10 10.97
N LEU A 347 51.51 -6.15 11.90
CA LEU A 347 52.65 -5.21 11.91
C LEU A 347 53.98 -5.93 12.15
N CYS A 348 54.01 -6.89 13.06
CA CYS A 348 55.20 -7.73 13.28
C CYS A 348 55.56 -8.55 12.04
N LEU A 349 54.57 -9.18 11.39
CA LEU A 349 54.78 -9.92 10.14
C LEU A 349 55.36 -9.00 9.05
N MET A 350 54.81 -7.80 8.89
CA MET A 350 55.35 -6.81 7.96
C MET A 350 56.81 -6.47 8.26
N MET A 351 57.15 -6.18 9.51
CA MET A 351 58.54 -5.89 9.90
C MET A 351 59.48 -7.05 9.61
N ILE A 352 59.05 -8.29 9.89
CA ILE A 352 59.81 -9.51 9.58
C ILE A 352 60.02 -9.62 8.07
N THR A 353 58.97 -9.43 7.26
CA THR A 353 59.11 -9.48 5.79
C THR A 353 60.03 -8.38 5.27
N CYS A 354 60.00 -7.17 5.83
CA CYS A 354 60.93 -6.10 5.47
C CYS A 354 62.39 -6.47 5.77
N LEU A 355 62.67 -7.12 6.91
CA LEU A 355 64.01 -7.60 7.27
C LEU A 355 64.52 -8.71 6.35
N PHE A 356 63.65 -9.61 5.89
CA PHE A 356 64.02 -10.65 4.92
C PHE A 356 64.10 -10.14 3.48
N CYS A 357 63.33 -9.11 3.12
CA CYS A 357 63.36 -8.48 1.81
C CYS A 357 64.49 -7.45 1.65
N SER A 358 65.13 -6.99 2.73
CA SER A 358 66.40 -6.27 2.67
C SER A 358 67.57 -7.22 2.34
N LYS A 359 67.47 -7.93 1.20
CA LYS A 359 68.66 -8.46 0.55
C LYS A 359 69.48 -7.26 0.06
N PRO A 360 70.79 -7.21 0.31
CA PRO A 360 71.63 -6.14 -0.22
C PRO A 360 71.49 -6.14 -1.75
N ARG A 361 71.08 -4.99 -2.31
CA ARG A 361 71.06 -4.79 -3.76
C ARG A 361 72.43 -5.18 -4.30
N ARG A 362 72.51 -6.26 -5.07
CA ARG A 362 73.67 -6.50 -5.93
C ARG A 362 73.76 -5.29 -6.85
N SER A 363 74.88 -4.58 -6.76
CA SER A 363 75.24 -3.50 -7.67
C SER A 363 75.29 -4.09 -9.07
N TYR A 364 74.28 -3.80 -9.90
CA TYR A 364 74.32 -4.15 -11.31
C TYR A 364 75.28 -3.17 -12.01
N PRO A 365 76.17 -3.65 -12.89
CA PRO A 365 77.03 -2.77 -13.68
C PRO A 365 76.18 -1.92 -14.62
N THR A 366 76.56 -0.64 -14.72
CA THR A 366 75.93 0.39 -15.55
C THR A 366 75.86 -0.07 -17.00
N ILE A 367 74.66 -0.32 -17.51
CA ILE A 367 74.43 -0.55 -18.94
C ILE A 367 74.49 0.82 -19.62
N ILE A 368 75.56 1.07 -20.37
CA ILE A 368 75.69 2.22 -21.26
C ILE A 368 74.79 1.93 -22.47
N VAL A 369 73.60 2.53 -22.49
CA VAL A 369 72.70 2.47 -23.65
C VAL A 369 73.19 3.53 -24.64
N ASN A 370 73.78 3.07 -25.74
CA ASN A 370 74.14 3.92 -26.86
C ASN A 370 72.87 4.47 -27.52
N GLU A 371 72.69 5.77 -27.40
CA GLU A 371 71.63 6.56 -27.98
C GLU A 371 71.85 6.67 -29.49
N LYS A 372 71.17 5.82 -30.27
CA LYS A 372 70.95 6.00 -31.71
C LYS A 372 69.89 5.03 -32.20
N THR A 373 68.63 5.44 -32.19
CA THR A 373 67.70 5.12 -33.29
C THR A 373 66.42 5.97 -33.19
N PRO A 374 65.88 6.42 -34.34
CA PRO A 374 64.94 7.53 -34.40
C PRO A 374 63.46 7.13 -34.26
N ILE A 375 62.71 8.15 -33.86
CA ILE A 375 61.27 8.28 -33.70
C ILE A 375 60.53 7.81 -34.98
N MET A 376 59.63 6.83 -34.84
CA MET A 376 58.54 6.62 -35.79
C MET A 376 57.22 7.15 -35.21
N LYS A 377 56.66 8.14 -35.90
CA LYS A 377 55.26 8.58 -35.81
C LYS A 377 54.39 7.62 -36.63
N GLY A 378 53.23 7.27 -36.09
CA GLY A 378 52.05 6.77 -36.81
C GLY A 378 50.88 6.82 -35.83
N ALA A 379 49.83 7.65 -36.05
CA ALA A 379 48.71 7.44 -36.98
C ALA A 379 47.97 6.13 -36.61
N HIS A 380 46.71 6.11 -36.19
CA HIS A 380 45.55 6.93 -36.51
C HIS A 380 44.53 6.88 -35.37
#